data_AF-A0A087U6Q2-F1
#
_entry.id   AF-A0A087U6Q2-F1
#
_cell.length_a   1.000
_cell.length_b   1.000
_cell.length_c   1.000
_cell.angle_alpha   90.00
_cell.angle_beta   90.00
_cell.angle_gamma   90.00
#
_symmetry.space_group_name_H-M   'P 1'
#
loop_
_entity.id
_entity.type
_entity.pdbx_description
1 polymer ?
#
loop_
_entity_poly.entity_id
_entity_poly.type
_entity_poly.pdbx_seq_one_letter_code
_entity_poly.pdbx_strand_id
1 'polypeptide(L)'
;MTVSFGFPYGIVGFLSFAILASCLKVKSDQVLNDYILHFEPVFYDQYFLRDQHRRSIRSPMDRYFTLQFTAFKRVFRLKLKRDTWVFAEDTKFESSKTAVQYDKARALAGFVEGEENSSVHGVLLDSGLFDGTIRIDDEEYYVEPAKNYFSPLQHFHSVVYKLSDVHFP
;
A
#
# COMPACT_ATOMS: atom_id res chain seq x y z
N MET A 1 59.03 16.51 50.47
CA MET A 1 58.23 15.29 50.28
C MET A 1 56.84 15.71 49.84
N THR A 2 56.54 15.61 48.56
CA THR A 2 55.17 15.72 48.05
C THR A 2 55.09 14.93 46.75
N VAL A 3 54.01 14.17 46.65
CA VAL A 3 53.87 12.95 45.87
C VAL A 3 53.34 13.27 44.47
N SER A 4 53.74 12.41 43.54
CA SER A 4 53.27 12.16 42.17
C SER A 4 51.82 12.52 41.87
N PHE A 5 51.48 12.80 40.60
CA PHE A 5 50.57 12.00 39.78
C PHE A 5 50.47 12.60 38.37
N GLY A 6 50.92 11.83 37.37
CA GLY A 6 50.59 12.06 35.97
C GLY A 6 49.38 11.22 35.58
N PHE A 7 48.50 11.77 34.75
CA PHE A 7 47.57 11.01 33.90
C PHE A 7 47.35 11.76 32.58
N PRO A 8 47.52 11.12 31.41
CA PRO A 8 47.22 11.70 30.11
C PRO A 8 45.77 11.43 29.68
N TYR A 9 45.25 12.36 28.87
CA TYR A 9 44.20 12.25 27.84
C TYR A 9 43.09 11.20 27.96
N GLY A 10 41.85 11.69 28.00
CA GLY A 10 40.63 10.91 27.75
C GLY A 10 39.47 11.79 27.33
N ILE A 11 39.54 12.34 26.11
CA ILE A 11 38.36 12.89 25.41
C ILE A 11 37.62 11.69 24.82
N VAL A 12 36.47 11.32 25.38
CA VAL A 12 35.52 10.41 24.71
C VAL A 12 34.12 11.00 24.85
N GLY A 13 33.53 11.23 23.69
CA GLY A 13 32.33 12.04 23.48
C GLY A 13 31.09 11.53 24.19
N PHE A 14 30.42 12.47 24.87
CA PHE A 14 29.01 12.38 25.19
C PHE A 14 28.20 13.08 24.09
N LEU A 15 28.13 12.46 22.91
CA LEU A 15 27.05 12.70 21.95
C LEU A 15 25.99 11.63 22.21
N SER A 16 25.24 11.83 23.30
CA SER A 16 24.06 11.01 23.57
C SER A 16 23.00 11.38 22.53
N PHE A 17 22.72 10.36 21.71
CA PHE A 17 21.91 10.36 20.52
C PHE A 17 20.44 10.52 20.91
N ALA A 18 19.98 11.76 21.05
CA ALA A 18 18.55 12.07 21.10
C ALA A 18 17.98 11.93 19.67
N ILE A 19 17.83 10.68 19.20
CA ILE A 19 16.88 10.41 18.12
C ILE A 19 15.50 10.58 18.75
N LEU A 20 15.01 11.82 18.74
CA LEU A 20 13.60 12.05 18.95
C LEU A 20 12.91 11.36 17.77
N ALA A 21 12.32 10.20 18.06
CA ALA A 21 11.45 9.51 17.14
C ALA A 21 10.32 10.48 16.77
N SER A 22 10.46 11.12 15.61
CA SER A 22 9.36 11.75 14.91
C SER A 22 8.40 10.63 14.54
N CYS A 23 7.57 10.22 15.50
CA CYS A 23 6.33 9.53 15.22
C CYS A 23 5.53 10.53 14.38
N LEU A 24 5.56 10.34 13.06
CA LEU A 24 4.67 11.03 12.13
C LEU A 24 3.25 10.75 12.62
N LYS A 25 2.73 11.65 13.45
CA LYS A 25 1.30 11.77 13.69
C LYS A 25 0.70 12.21 12.36
N VAL A 26 0.37 11.23 11.53
CA VAL A 26 -0.58 11.41 10.45
C VAL A 26 -1.83 11.97 11.11
N LYS A 27 -2.16 13.24 10.83
CA LYS A 27 -3.37 13.88 11.33
C LYS A 27 -4.54 13.03 10.83
N SER A 28 -5.23 12.34 11.74
CA SER A 28 -6.31 11.40 11.42
C SER A 28 -7.62 12.09 11.02
N ASP A 29 -7.54 13.30 10.47
CA ASP A 29 -8.70 14.18 10.20
C ASP A 29 -8.68 14.71 8.75
N GLN A 30 -7.86 14.12 7.89
CA GLN A 30 -8.02 14.34 6.46
C GLN A 30 -9.10 13.38 5.97
N VAL A 31 -10.24 13.96 5.61
CA VAL A 31 -11.30 13.27 4.87
C VAL A 31 -10.83 13.17 3.41
N LEU A 32 -10.97 12.00 2.79
CA LEU A 32 -10.46 11.78 1.43
C LEU A 32 -11.30 12.57 0.40
N ASN A 33 -12.61 12.68 0.64
CA ASN A 33 -13.61 13.49 -0.04
C ASN A 33 -14.88 13.58 0.86
N ASP A 34 -15.93 14.28 0.45
CA ASP A 34 -17.16 14.44 1.27
C ASP A 34 -17.81 13.11 1.75
N TYR A 35 -17.43 11.98 1.17
CA TYR A 35 -18.04 10.67 1.41
C TYR A 35 -17.13 9.70 2.18
N ILE A 36 -15.80 9.84 2.17
CA ILE A 36 -14.87 8.88 2.79
C ILE A 36 -14.33 9.48 4.08
N LEU A 37 -14.93 9.06 5.21
CA LEU A 37 -14.71 9.62 6.54
C LEU A 37 -13.31 9.33 7.09
N HIS A 38 -12.74 8.18 6.72
CA HIS A 38 -11.45 7.75 7.25
C HIS A 38 -10.66 6.95 6.21
N PHE A 39 -9.36 7.24 6.14
CA PHE A 39 -8.40 6.50 5.34
C PHE A 39 -7.07 6.38 6.08
N GLU A 40 -6.29 5.38 5.73
CA GLU A 40 -4.90 5.24 6.16
C GLU A 40 -3.93 5.29 4.97
N PRO A 41 -2.76 5.93 5.12
CA PRO A 41 -1.74 5.92 4.08
C PRO A 41 -1.10 4.53 3.97
N VAL A 42 -0.87 4.08 2.74
CA VAL A 42 -0.30 2.77 2.42
C VAL A 42 1.08 2.93 1.81
N PHE A 43 2.02 2.11 2.28
CA PHE A 43 3.40 2.06 1.82
C PHE A 43 3.78 0.65 1.42
N TYR A 44 4.34 0.49 0.22
CA TYR A 44 4.95 -0.74 -0.27
C TYR A 44 5.93 -0.42 -1.41
N ASP A 45 6.80 -1.36 -1.77
CA ASP A 45 7.72 -1.17 -2.90
C ASP A 45 7.00 -1.38 -4.24
N GLN A 46 6.56 -0.28 -4.84
CA GLN A 46 5.89 -0.28 -6.15
C GLN A 46 6.77 -0.85 -7.28
N TYR A 47 8.10 -0.69 -7.20
CA TYR A 47 9.01 -1.16 -8.25
C TYR A 47 9.18 -2.67 -8.16
N PHE A 48 9.35 -3.18 -6.95
CA PHE A 48 9.40 -4.62 -6.70
C PHE A 48 8.10 -5.31 -7.10
N LEU A 49 6.94 -4.74 -6.74
CA LEU A 49 5.63 -5.28 -7.11
C LEU A 49 5.46 -5.34 -8.64
N ARG A 50 5.82 -4.25 -9.33
CA ARG A 50 5.81 -4.19 -10.79
C ARG A 50 6.71 -5.25 -11.43
N ASP A 51 7.89 -5.48 -10.86
CA ASP A 51 8.83 -6.48 -11.36
C ASP A 51 8.34 -7.91 -11.13
N GLN A 52 7.65 -8.19 -10.03
CA GLN A 52 7.01 -9.48 -9.79
C GLN A 52 5.87 -9.72 -10.78
N HIS A 53 5.03 -8.73 -11.01
CA HIS A 53 3.94 -8.82 -11.98
C HIS A 53 4.44 -9.00 -13.42
N ARG A 54 5.46 -8.24 -13.83
CA ARG A 54 6.09 -8.42 -15.15
C ARG A 54 6.64 -9.84 -15.33
N ARG A 55 7.17 -10.44 -14.27
CA ARG A 55 7.63 -11.84 -14.28
C ARG A 55 6.47 -12.82 -14.40
N SER A 56 5.35 -12.59 -13.70
CA SER A 56 4.16 -13.46 -13.82
C SER A 56 3.51 -13.39 -15.21
N ILE A 57 3.58 -12.25 -15.90
CA ILE A 57 3.11 -12.14 -17.30
C ILE A 57 3.97 -13.02 -18.22
N ARG A 58 5.31 -12.99 -18.06
CA ARG A 58 6.25 -13.71 -18.93
C ARG A 58 6.28 -15.22 -18.68
N SER A 59 5.85 -15.66 -17.49
CA SER A 59 5.78 -17.06 -17.11
C SER A 59 4.41 -17.33 -16.47
N PRO A 60 3.39 -17.67 -17.27
CA PRO A 60 1.99 -17.77 -16.84
C PRO A 60 1.69 -18.96 -15.90
N MET A 61 2.71 -19.64 -15.38
CA MET A 61 2.50 -20.66 -14.36
C MET A 61 1.77 -19.98 -13.19
N ASP A 62 0.70 -20.58 -12.65
CA ASP A 62 -0.19 -20.13 -11.55
C ASP A 62 0.58 -19.72 -10.28
N ARG A 63 1.43 -18.71 -10.39
CA ARG A 63 2.41 -18.30 -9.41
C ARG A 63 1.88 -17.03 -8.78
N TYR A 64 1.45 -17.18 -7.55
CA TYR A 64 1.14 -16.04 -6.71
C TYR A 64 2.41 -15.25 -6.39
N PHE A 65 2.32 -13.93 -6.47
CA PHE A 65 3.27 -13.01 -5.86
C PHE A 65 2.60 -12.32 -4.67
N THR A 66 3.38 -11.61 -3.85
CA THR A 66 2.89 -11.08 -2.57
C THR A 66 3.01 -9.57 -2.54
N LEU A 67 1.88 -8.90 -2.32
CA LEU A 67 1.81 -7.50 -1.91
C LEU A 67 1.55 -7.45 -0.41
N GLN A 68 2.43 -6.78 0.33
CA GLN A 68 2.27 -6.61 1.77
C GLN A 68 2.29 -5.14 2.14
N PHE A 69 1.35 -4.74 3.00
CA PHE A 69 1.34 -3.42 3.63
C PHE A 69 0.63 -3.50 4.99
N THR A 70 0.73 -2.43 5.78
CA THR A 70 0.08 -2.31 7.08
C THR A 70 -0.93 -1.17 7.04
N ALA A 71 -2.13 -1.43 7.52
CA ALA A 71 -3.18 -0.44 7.73
C ALA A 71 -4.20 -0.96 8.74
N PHE A 72 -4.97 -0.10 9.38
CA PHE A 72 -6.00 -0.44 10.37
C PHE A 72 -5.46 -1.33 11.49
N LYS A 73 -4.22 -1.07 11.92
CA LYS A 73 -3.46 -1.89 12.90
C LYS A 73 -3.32 -3.37 12.50
N ARG A 74 -3.44 -3.67 11.21
CA ARG A 74 -3.37 -5.01 10.62
C ARG A 74 -2.30 -5.06 9.52
N VAL A 75 -1.66 -6.21 9.38
CA VAL A 75 -0.78 -6.50 8.24
C VAL A 75 -1.59 -7.23 7.17
N PHE A 76 -1.71 -6.64 5.99
CA PHE A 76 -2.31 -7.27 4.82
C PHE A 76 -1.22 -7.98 4.03
N ARG A 77 -1.39 -9.29 3.79
CA ARG A 77 -0.50 -10.10 2.95
C ARG A 77 -1.29 -10.68 1.78
N LEU A 78 -1.35 -9.95 0.69
CA LEU A 78 -2.16 -10.32 -0.47
C LEU A 78 -1.37 -11.29 -1.34
N LYS A 79 -1.92 -12.49 -1.55
CA LYS A 79 -1.45 -13.43 -2.57
C LYS A 79 -2.16 -13.11 -3.87
N LEU A 80 -1.45 -12.51 -4.82
CA LEU A 80 -2.01 -12.04 -6.08
C LEU A 80 -1.47 -12.87 -7.25
N LYS A 81 -2.35 -13.18 -8.21
CA LYS A 81 -1.99 -13.71 -9.52
C LYS A 81 -2.75 -12.97 -10.60
N ARG A 82 -2.34 -13.15 -11.85
CA ARG A 82 -3.07 -12.58 -12.98
C ARG A 82 -4.47 -13.16 -13.06
N ASP A 83 -5.47 -12.28 -13.20
CA ASP A 83 -6.84 -12.69 -13.48
C ASP A 83 -7.05 -12.78 -15.00
N THR A 84 -7.31 -13.98 -15.50
CA THR A 84 -7.59 -14.24 -16.91
C THR A 84 -9.06 -14.54 -17.19
N TRP A 85 -9.91 -14.60 -16.16
CA TRP A 85 -11.30 -15.08 -16.29
C TRP A 85 -12.32 -13.95 -16.21
N VAL A 86 -12.08 -12.91 -15.39
CA VAL A 86 -13.10 -11.92 -15.03
C VAL A 86 -13.42 -10.87 -16.13
N PHE A 87 -12.72 -10.87 -17.25
CA PHE A 87 -12.97 -9.92 -18.34
C PHE A 87 -13.56 -10.63 -19.56
N ALA A 88 -14.89 -10.59 -19.70
CA ALA A 88 -15.52 -10.77 -21.01
C ALA A 88 -14.87 -9.80 -22.01
N GLU A 89 -14.71 -10.23 -23.27
CA GLU A 89 -13.83 -9.60 -24.25
C GLU A 89 -14.09 -8.10 -24.50
N ASP A 90 -15.21 -7.54 -24.04
CA ASP A 90 -15.67 -6.20 -24.43
C ASP A 90 -15.89 -5.21 -23.26
N THR A 91 -15.38 -5.48 -22.05
CA THR A 91 -15.68 -4.56 -20.92
C THR A 91 -14.72 -3.36 -20.90
N LYS A 92 -15.23 -2.18 -21.29
CA LYS A 92 -14.59 -0.87 -21.06
C LYS A 92 -14.95 -0.38 -19.66
N PHE A 93 -13.98 -0.31 -18.76
CA PHE A 93 -14.19 0.31 -17.44
C PHE A 93 -14.03 1.82 -17.55
N GLU A 94 -15.15 2.54 -17.61
CA GLU A 94 -15.17 4.00 -17.47
C GLU A 94 -15.09 4.35 -15.99
N SER A 95 -13.88 4.61 -15.48
CA SER A 95 -13.74 5.37 -14.24
C SER A 95 -13.93 6.85 -14.57
N SER A 96 -14.87 7.49 -13.88
CA SER A 96 -15.43 8.82 -14.16
C SER A 96 -14.45 10.00 -14.08
N LYS A 97 -13.13 9.76 -13.95
CA LYS A 97 -12.12 10.83 -13.89
C LYS A 97 -10.94 10.68 -14.85
N THR A 98 -10.67 9.53 -15.44
CA THR A 98 -9.66 9.41 -16.52
C THR A 98 -9.89 8.11 -17.28
N ALA A 99 -9.95 8.18 -18.61
CA ALA A 99 -9.94 7.01 -19.48
C ALA A 99 -8.56 6.35 -19.45
N VAL A 100 -8.24 5.68 -18.33
CA VAL A 100 -7.10 4.77 -18.26
C VAL A 100 -7.53 3.55 -19.05
N GLN A 101 -6.93 3.32 -20.23
CA GLN A 101 -7.04 2.04 -20.91
C GLN A 101 -6.50 0.97 -19.96
N TYR A 102 -7.39 0.30 -19.24
CA TYR A 102 -7.03 -0.84 -18.42
C TYR A 102 -6.61 -1.97 -19.35
N ASP A 103 -5.29 -2.12 -19.54
CA ASP A 103 -4.74 -3.28 -20.21
C ASP A 103 -5.13 -4.51 -19.40
N LYS A 104 -5.94 -5.39 -20.00
CA LYS A 104 -6.40 -6.68 -19.44
C LYS A 104 -5.24 -7.50 -18.87
N ALA A 105 -4.02 -7.24 -19.34
CA ALA A 105 -2.83 -7.91 -18.83
C ALA A 105 -2.51 -7.64 -17.36
N ARG A 106 -3.11 -6.60 -16.80
CA ARG A 106 -2.75 -6.02 -15.52
C ARG A 106 -3.76 -6.32 -14.43
N ALA A 107 -4.83 -7.03 -14.77
CA ALA A 107 -5.81 -7.47 -13.82
C ALA A 107 -5.26 -8.58 -12.93
N LEU A 108 -5.59 -8.48 -11.65
CA LEU A 108 -5.13 -9.34 -10.59
C LEU A 108 -6.31 -9.88 -9.80
N ALA A 109 -6.21 -11.15 -9.42
CA ALA A 109 -7.10 -11.81 -8.48
C ALA A 109 -6.28 -12.55 -7.42
N GLY A 110 -6.85 -12.73 -6.25
CA GLY A 110 -6.11 -13.25 -5.12
C GLY A 110 -6.93 -13.40 -3.85
N PHE A 111 -6.21 -13.56 -2.75
CA PHE A 111 -6.75 -13.70 -1.40
C PHE A 111 -5.74 -13.16 -0.38
N VAL A 112 -6.17 -13.01 0.87
CA VAL A 112 -5.30 -12.61 1.98
C VAL A 112 -4.75 -13.85 2.66
N GLU A 113 -3.43 -13.94 2.78
CA GLU A 113 -2.75 -15.06 3.44
C GLU A 113 -3.19 -15.17 4.91
N GLY A 114 -3.73 -16.34 5.29
CA GLY A 114 -4.22 -16.60 6.64
C GLY A 114 -5.71 -16.30 6.85
N GLU A 115 -6.42 -15.82 5.83
CA GLU A 115 -7.85 -15.48 5.91
C GLU A 115 -8.68 -16.40 5.00
N GLU A 116 -9.52 -17.24 5.59
CA GLU A 116 -10.27 -18.27 4.87
C GLU A 116 -11.33 -17.68 3.92
N ASN A 117 -12.06 -16.65 4.37
CA ASN A 117 -13.12 -15.99 3.60
C ASN A 117 -12.62 -14.66 3.04
N SER A 118 -11.55 -14.71 2.25
CA SER A 118 -10.98 -13.50 1.65
C SER A 118 -10.88 -13.58 0.13
N SER A 119 -11.12 -12.44 -0.51
CA SER A 119 -10.90 -12.26 -1.95
C SER A 119 -10.26 -10.92 -2.21
N VAL A 120 -9.40 -10.88 -3.23
CA VAL A 120 -8.74 -9.66 -3.67
C VAL A 120 -8.89 -9.57 -5.18
N HIS A 121 -9.35 -8.43 -5.67
CA HIS A 121 -9.46 -8.13 -7.09
C HIS A 121 -8.93 -6.73 -7.35
N GLY A 122 -8.28 -6.52 -8.48
CA GLY A 122 -7.79 -5.19 -8.82
C GLY A 122 -6.92 -5.19 -10.05
N VAL A 123 -6.24 -4.07 -10.25
CA VAL A 123 -5.32 -3.84 -11.36
C VAL A 123 -4.01 -3.28 -10.83
N LEU A 124 -2.92 -3.64 -11.49
CA LEU A 124 -1.62 -3.05 -11.21
C LEU A 124 -1.30 -1.97 -12.26
N LEU A 125 -1.24 -0.70 -11.88
CA LEU A 125 -0.93 0.41 -12.80
C LEU A 125 0.52 0.36 -13.31
N ASP A 126 0.82 1.07 -14.41
CA ASP A 126 2.19 1.16 -14.99
C ASP A 126 3.24 1.69 -14.01
N SER A 127 2.79 2.56 -13.10
CA SER A 127 3.61 3.08 -12.01
C SER A 127 4.01 2.01 -11.00
N GLY A 128 3.38 0.84 -11.01
CA GLY A 128 3.54 -0.21 -10.00
C GLY A 128 2.61 -0.07 -8.81
N LEU A 129 1.64 0.85 -8.88
CA LEU A 129 0.63 1.03 -7.84
C LEU A 129 -0.52 0.05 -8.04
N PHE A 130 -0.93 -0.58 -6.96
CA PHE A 130 -2.13 -1.41 -6.90
C PHE A 130 -3.37 -0.53 -6.72
N ASP A 131 -4.39 -0.81 -7.50
CA ASP A 131 -5.72 -0.20 -7.45
C ASP A 131 -6.72 -1.36 -7.39
N GLY A 132 -7.42 -1.54 -6.27
CA GLY A 132 -8.28 -2.70 -6.11
C GLY A 132 -9.00 -2.82 -4.78
N THR A 133 -9.75 -3.90 -4.68
CA THR A 133 -10.66 -4.23 -3.59
C THR A 133 -10.19 -5.48 -2.88
N ILE A 134 -10.22 -5.44 -1.54
CA ILE A 134 -9.95 -6.57 -0.65
C ILE A 134 -11.23 -6.80 0.15
N ARG A 135 -11.77 -8.01 0.09
CA ARG A 135 -12.89 -8.46 0.94
C ARG A 135 -12.40 -9.48 1.93
N ILE A 136 -12.80 -9.33 3.19
CA ILE A 136 -12.50 -10.25 4.28
C ILE A 136 -13.77 -10.36 5.11
N ASP A 137 -14.38 -11.54 5.12
CA ASP A 137 -15.71 -11.76 5.67
C ASP A 137 -16.71 -10.72 5.12
N ASP A 138 -17.35 -9.94 5.98
CA ASP A 138 -18.34 -8.91 5.62
C ASP A 138 -17.73 -7.50 5.44
N GLU A 139 -16.41 -7.36 5.54
CA GLU A 139 -15.73 -6.07 5.43
C GLU A 139 -14.99 -5.92 4.09
N GLU A 140 -15.16 -4.76 3.45
CA GLU A 140 -14.57 -4.42 2.17
C GLU A 140 -13.62 -3.23 2.31
N TYR A 141 -12.42 -3.38 1.76
CA TYR A 141 -11.36 -2.38 1.76
C TYR A 141 -11.00 -2.01 0.33
N TYR A 142 -10.80 -0.72 0.09
CA TYR A 142 -10.37 -0.19 -1.20
C TYR A 142 -8.95 0.35 -1.06
N VAL A 143 -8.05 -0.09 -1.94
CA VAL A 143 -6.68 0.41 -2.03
C VAL A 143 -6.57 1.18 -3.33
N GLU A 144 -6.26 2.48 -3.26
CA GLU A 144 -6.23 3.34 -4.45
C GLU A 144 -4.98 4.24 -4.48
N PRO A 145 -4.56 4.71 -5.67
CA PRO A 145 -3.51 5.72 -5.79
C PRO A 145 -3.87 7.03 -5.09
N ALA A 146 -2.99 7.51 -4.20
CA ALA A 146 -3.20 8.77 -3.46
C ALA A 146 -3.36 9.99 -4.39
N LYS A 147 -2.75 9.97 -5.57
CA LYS A 147 -2.89 11.02 -6.60
C LYS A 147 -4.33 11.27 -7.06
N ASN A 148 -5.24 10.33 -6.82
CA ASN A 148 -6.67 10.49 -7.16
C ASN A 148 -7.37 11.52 -6.25
N TYR A 149 -6.79 11.80 -5.08
CA TYR A 149 -7.39 12.59 -4.01
C TYR A 149 -6.57 13.83 -3.63
N PHE A 150 -5.24 13.73 -3.74
CA PHE A 150 -4.36 14.79 -3.26
C PHE A 150 -3.64 15.51 -4.41
N SER A 151 -3.81 16.82 -4.44
CA SER A 151 -3.00 17.76 -5.21
C SER A 151 -2.60 18.92 -4.28
N PRO A 152 -1.32 19.09 -3.91
CA PRO A 152 -0.14 18.38 -4.44
C PRO A 152 -0.02 16.93 -3.92
N LEU A 153 0.86 16.15 -4.59
CA LEU A 153 1.18 14.77 -4.20
C LEU A 153 1.69 14.71 -2.77
N GLN A 154 1.30 13.64 -2.07
CA GLN A 154 1.70 13.38 -0.69
C GLN A 154 2.96 12.49 -0.62
N HIS A 155 3.51 12.35 0.58
CA HIS A 155 4.64 11.45 0.87
C HIS A 155 4.28 9.96 0.79
N PHE A 156 2.98 9.63 0.78
CA PHE A 156 2.45 8.29 0.52
C PHE A 156 1.90 8.21 -0.91
N HIS A 157 2.02 7.04 -1.53
CA HIS A 157 1.62 6.82 -2.92
C HIS A 157 0.25 6.15 -3.06
N SER A 158 -0.24 5.52 -2.00
CA SER A 158 -1.52 4.82 -1.95
C SER A 158 -2.25 5.14 -0.66
N VAL A 159 -3.57 5.01 -0.71
CA VAL A 159 -4.46 5.08 0.45
C VAL A 159 -5.27 3.80 0.54
N VAL A 160 -5.72 3.48 1.75
CA VAL A 160 -6.71 2.43 1.98
C VAL A 160 -7.83 2.96 2.86
N TYR A 161 -9.06 2.61 2.52
CA TYR A 161 -10.25 2.92 3.32
C TYR A 161 -11.22 1.75 3.30
N LYS A 162 -12.13 1.71 4.27
CA LYS A 162 -13.16 0.69 4.38
C LYS A 162 -14.47 1.18 3.78
N LEU A 163 -15.28 0.27 3.25
CA LEU A 163 -16.64 0.56 2.83
C LEU A 163 -17.50 1.09 3.99
N SER A 164 -17.28 0.58 5.20
CA SER A 164 -17.97 1.06 6.42
C SER A 164 -17.69 2.53 6.76
N ASP A 165 -16.56 3.06 6.26
CA ASP A 165 -16.14 4.44 6.48
C ASP A 165 -16.61 5.36 5.34
N VAL A 166 -17.43 4.84 4.40
CA VAL A 166 -18.04 5.59 3.30
C VAL A 166 -19.48 5.96 3.64
N HIS A 167 -19.79 7.25 3.62
CA HIS A 167 -21.15 7.77 3.75
C HIS A 167 -21.78 7.90 2.36
N PHE A 168 -22.89 7.20 2.12
CA PHE A 168 -23.68 7.35 0.91
C PHE A 168 -24.69 8.50 1.08
N PRO A 169 -24.79 9.44 0.12
CA PRO A 169 -25.79 10.51 0.16
C PRO A 169 -27.23 10.01 -0.01
#